data_AF-A0A060YXB9-F1
#
_entry.id   AF-A0A060YXB9-F1
#
_cell.length_a   1.000
_cell.length_b   1.000
_cell.length_c   1.000
_cell.angle_alpha   90.00
_cell.angle_beta   90.00
_cell.angle_gamma   90.00
#
_symmetry.space_group_name_H-M   'P 1'
#
loop_
_entity.id
_entity.type
_entity.pdbx_description
1 polymer ?
#
loop_
_entity_poly.entity_id
_entity_poly.type
_entity_poly.pdbx_seq_one_letter_code
_entity_poly.pdbx_strand_id
1 'polypeptide(L)'
;MVTNVTSLLKTVKAVEDEATRGTRALEATIECIKQELTVFQSKDVPEKSTTPEEFIRMTKGITTATAKAVAAGNSAQQEHVIATANLSRKAISDMLTTCKQAACHPEVSEEVRNKALLYGSECTTGYIHLLEQVLLVLQKPTADQRQQLAVHSKCVAGCVTELIQTAEAMKGSEWVDPEDPTVIAETELLGAAASIEAAAKKLEQLKPRAKPKQADETLDFEEQILEAAKSIAAATSALVKSASVAQRELVAQGKVGSILANAVDDGQWSQGLVSAARMVAAATSNLCEAANASVQGHSSEEKLISSAKQVAASTAQLLVACKVKAQPDSEAMRRLQV
;
A
#
# COMPACT_ATOMS: atom_id res chain seq x y z
N MET A 1 -2.19 -8.87 -65.78
CA MET A 1 -2.97 -9.74 -64.88
C MET A 1 -2.10 -10.37 -63.78
N VAL A 2 -0.96 -11.00 -64.11
CA VAL A 2 -0.04 -11.65 -63.15
C VAL A 2 0.55 -10.69 -62.10
N THR A 3 0.88 -9.46 -62.48
CA THR A 3 1.39 -8.41 -61.57
C THR A 3 0.35 -7.98 -60.53
N ASN A 4 -0.93 -7.88 -60.90
CA ASN A 4 -2.01 -7.48 -59.99
C ASN A 4 -2.33 -8.58 -58.97
N VAL A 5 -2.30 -9.86 -59.38
CA VAL A 5 -2.46 -11.00 -58.48
C VAL A 5 -1.32 -11.07 -57.47
N THR A 6 -0.08 -10.81 -57.92
CA THR A 6 1.10 -10.80 -57.04
C THR A 6 1.02 -9.68 -56.00
N SER A 7 0.60 -8.48 -56.40
CA SER A 7 0.39 -7.36 -55.46
C SER A 7 -0.71 -7.66 -54.45
N LEU A 8 -1.82 -8.27 -54.87
CA LEU A 8 -2.91 -8.66 -53.97
C LEU A 8 -2.44 -9.69 -52.93
N LEU A 9 -1.69 -10.71 -53.36
CA LEU A 9 -1.12 -11.71 -52.44
C LEU A 9 -0.16 -11.09 -51.42
N LYS A 10 0.64 -10.10 -51.83
CA LYS A 10 1.50 -9.35 -50.91
C LYS A 10 0.68 -8.57 -49.87
N THR A 11 -0.39 -7.91 -50.28
CA THR A 11 -1.27 -7.17 -49.37
C THR A 11 -1.99 -8.11 -48.39
N VAL A 12 -2.52 -9.23 -48.88
CA VAL A 12 -3.18 -10.24 -48.02
C VAL A 12 -2.19 -10.78 -46.99
N LYS A 13 -0.98 -11.14 -47.42
CA LYS A 13 0.06 -11.62 -46.51
C LYS A 13 0.45 -10.56 -45.47
N ALA A 14 0.58 -9.29 -45.86
CA ALA A 14 0.88 -8.21 -44.93
C ALA A 14 -0.23 -8.00 -43.88
N VAL A 15 -1.49 -8.14 -44.28
CA VAL A 15 -2.65 -8.06 -43.37
C VAL A 15 -2.68 -9.27 -42.42
N GLU A 16 -2.42 -10.48 -42.91
CA GLU A 16 -2.30 -11.67 -42.05
C GLU A 16 -1.14 -11.56 -41.05
N ASP A 17 0.02 -11.06 -41.50
CA ASP A 17 1.19 -10.89 -40.66
C ASP A 17 0.92 -9.90 -39.52
N GLU A 18 0.23 -8.79 -39.80
CA GLU A 18 -0.14 -7.80 -38.79
C GLU A 18 -1.23 -8.32 -37.84
N ALA A 19 -2.20 -9.07 -38.35
CA ALA A 19 -3.27 -9.68 -37.56
C ALA A 19 -2.78 -10.77 -36.59
N THR A 20 -1.62 -11.37 -36.86
CA THR A 20 -1.04 -12.47 -36.05
C THR A 20 0.24 -12.07 -35.31
N ARG A 21 0.67 -10.81 -35.40
CA ARG A 21 1.94 -10.34 -34.82
C ARG A 21 1.99 -10.51 -33.31
N GLY A 22 0.93 -10.11 -32.61
CA GLY A 22 0.81 -10.28 -31.16
C GLY A 22 0.65 -11.73 -30.74
N THR A 23 -0.11 -12.53 -31.50
CA THR A 23 -0.23 -13.98 -31.28
C THR A 23 1.15 -14.65 -31.29
N ARG A 24 1.96 -14.42 -32.34
CA ARG A 24 3.33 -14.97 -32.44
C ARG A 24 4.24 -14.49 -31.31
N ALA A 25 4.15 -13.21 -30.95
CA ALA A 25 4.93 -12.65 -29.85
C ALA A 25 4.59 -13.32 -28.51
N LEU A 26 3.30 -13.60 -28.27
CA LEU A 26 2.82 -14.23 -27.06
C LEU A 26 3.20 -15.72 -27.00
N GLU A 27 3.10 -16.46 -28.11
CA GLU A 27 3.60 -17.85 -28.23
C GLU A 27 5.09 -17.94 -27.90
N ALA A 28 5.91 -17.06 -28.49
CA ALA A 28 7.35 -17.00 -28.20
C ALA A 28 7.64 -16.64 -26.73
N THR A 29 6.82 -15.77 -26.11
CA THR A 29 6.91 -15.48 -24.67
C THR A 29 6.59 -16.69 -23.82
N ILE A 30 5.55 -17.45 -24.14
CA ILE A 30 5.17 -18.66 -23.39
C ILE A 30 6.31 -19.68 -23.42
N GLU A 31 6.89 -19.94 -24.58
CA GLU A 31 8.02 -20.87 -24.70
C GLU A 31 9.26 -20.39 -23.94
N CYS A 32 9.55 -19.08 -23.97
CA CYS A 32 10.61 -18.48 -23.16
C CYS A 32 10.37 -18.67 -21.65
N ILE A 33 9.14 -18.45 -21.17
CA ILE A 33 8.76 -18.65 -19.76
C ILE A 33 8.88 -20.13 -19.36
N LYS A 34 8.49 -21.07 -20.23
CA LYS A 34 8.66 -22.51 -19.99
C LYS A 34 10.14 -22.90 -19.83
N GLN A 35 11.02 -22.31 -20.65
CA GLN A 35 12.46 -22.51 -20.54
C GLN A 35 13.00 -21.96 -19.21
N GLU A 36 12.61 -20.74 -18.84
CA GLU A 36 13.00 -20.14 -17.55
C GLU A 36 12.49 -20.96 -16.35
N LEU A 37 11.27 -21.50 -16.41
CA LEU A 37 10.74 -22.38 -15.38
C LEU A 37 11.59 -23.66 -15.23
N THR A 38 12.05 -24.21 -16.35
CA THR A 38 12.94 -25.39 -16.33
C THR A 38 14.29 -25.07 -15.66
N VAL A 39 14.87 -23.90 -15.96
CA VAL A 39 16.09 -23.42 -15.31
C VAL A 39 15.84 -23.16 -13.82
N PHE A 40 14.69 -22.60 -13.46
CA PHE A 40 14.32 -22.37 -12.07
C PHE A 40 14.23 -23.67 -11.27
N GLN A 41 13.62 -24.72 -11.85
CA GLN A 41 13.48 -26.05 -11.24
C GLN A 41 14.78 -26.87 -11.16
N SER A 42 15.83 -26.44 -11.85
CA SER A 42 17.16 -27.08 -11.73
C SER A 42 17.71 -26.97 -10.30
N LYS A 43 18.65 -27.87 -9.97
CA LYS A 43 19.36 -27.86 -8.68
C LYS A 43 20.46 -26.80 -8.60
N ASP A 44 20.62 -25.97 -9.63
CA ASP A 44 21.68 -24.98 -9.70
C ASP A 44 21.49 -23.92 -8.61
N VAL A 45 22.55 -23.70 -7.82
CA VAL A 45 22.57 -22.68 -6.78
C VAL A 45 22.88 -21.34 -7.43
N PRO A 46 22.06 -20.29 -7.20
CA PRO A 46 22.33 -18.97 -7.73
C PRO A 46 23.68 -18.43 -7.22
N GLU A 47 24.48 -17.82 -8.11
CA GLU A 47 25.76 -17.19 -7.73
C GLU A 47 25.58 -15.94 -6.86
N LYS A 48 24.41 -15.29 -6.98
CA LYS A 48 24.04 -14.09 -6.24
C LYS A 48 22.91 -14.43 -5.30
N SER A 49 22.89 -13.77 -4.15
CA SER A 49 21.70 -13.77 -3.29
C SER A 49 20.99 -12.42 -3.39
N THR A 50 19.71 -12.43 -3.07
CA THR A 50 18.88 -11.24 -2.96
C THR A 50 18.09 -11.27 -1.68
N THR A 51 17.65 -10.11 -1.26
CA THR A 51 16.84 -9.92 -0.05
C THR A 51 15.39 -10.37 -0.32
N PRO A 52 14.66 -10.96 0.65
CA PRO A 52 13.26 -11.33 0.44
C PRO A 52 12.34 -10.13 0.13
N GLU A 53 12.72 -8.91 0.49
CA GLU A 53 12.07 -7.64 0.09
C GLU A 53 12.06 -7.44 -1.41
N GLU A 54 13.23 -7.65 -2.02
CA GLU A 54 13.42 -7.56 -3.46
C GLU A 54 12.55 -8.60 -4.17
N PHE A 55 12.46 -9.81 -3.60
CA PHE A 55 11.56 -10.83 -4.10
C PHE A 55 10.08 -10.42 -4.00
N ILE A 56 9.61 -9.91 -2.86
CA ILE A 56 8.23 -9.39 -2.69
C ILE A 56 7.95 -8.24 -3.67
N ARG A 57 8.95 -7.38 -3.93
CA ARG A 57 8.80 -6.30 -4.90
C ARG A 57 8.55 -6.85 -6.32
N MET A 58 9.20 -7.95 -6.69
CA MET A 58 9.03 -8.57 -8.00
C MET A 58 7.66 -9.27 -8.15
N THR A 59 7.06 -9.78 -7.07
CA THR A 59 5.71 -10.38 -7.14
C THR A 59 4.63 -9.35 -7.50
N LYS A 60 4.79 -8.07 -7.14
CA LYS A 60 3.91 -6.95 -7.57
C LYS A 60 3.89 -6.79 -9.11
N GLY A 61 5.01 -7.11 -9.77
CA GLY A 61 5.12 -7.13 -11.23
C GLY A 61 4.19 -8.16 -11.87
N ILE A 62 4.05 -9.33 -11.25
CA ILE A 62 3.15 -10.40 -11.72
C ILE A 62 1.70 -9.95 -11.65
N THR A 63 1.26 -9.32 -10.56
CA THR A 63 -0.10 -8.78 -10.42
C THR A 63 -0.45 -7.80 -11.54
N THR A 64 0.46 -6.87 -11.84
CA THR A 64 0.29 -5.90 -12.92
C THR A 64 0.25 -6.59 -14.28
N ALA A 65 1.16 -7.53 -14.53
CA ALA A 65 1.22 -8.28 -15.79
C ALA A 65 -0.03 -9.16 -16.00
N THR A 66 -0.60 -9.70 -14.92
CA THR A 66 -1.83 -10.50 -14.92
C THR A 66 -3.02 -9.65 -15.35
N ALA A 67 -3.19 -8.47 -14.74
CA ALA A 67 -4.25 -7.54 -15.12
C ALA A 67 -4.14 -7.11 -16.59
N LYS A 68 -2.93 -6.82 -17.07
CA LYS A 68 -2.70 -6.50 -18.49
C LYS A 68 -2.96 -7.68 -19.42
N ALA A 69 -2.68 -8.91 -19.01
CA ALA A 69 -2.99 -10.10 -19.80
C ALA A 69 -4.49 -10.29 -19.98
N VAL A 70 -5.28 -10.16 -18.91
CA VAL A 70 -6.75 -10.21 -18.98
C VAL A 70 -7.29 -9.09 -19.87
N ALA A 71 -6.79 -7.86 -19.71
CA ALA A 71 -7.20 -6.72 -20.54
C ALA A 71 -6.85 -6.92 -22.02
N ALA A 72 -5.65 -7.43 -22.32
CA ALA A 72 -5.23 -7.73 -23.68
C ALA A 72 -6.13 -8.80 -24.32
N GLY A 73 -6.44 -9.89 -23.60
CA GLY A 73 -7.37 -10.92 -24.07
C GLY A 73 -8.78 -10.39 -24.33
N ASN A 74 -9.30 -9.51 -23.46
CA ASN A 74 -10.63 -8.91 -23.65
C ASN A 74 -10.68 -7.91 -24.81
N SER A 75 -9.61 -7.14 -25.03
CA SER A 75 -9.57 -6.15 -26.12
C SER A 75 -9.26 -6.76 -27.49
N ALA A 76 -8.62 -7.93 -27.53
CA ALA A 76 -8.12 -8.59 -28.75
C ALA A 76 -7.25 -7.71 -29.66
N GLN A 77 -6.67 -6.63 -29.12
CA GLN A 77 -5.80 -5.71 -29.87
C GLN A 77 -4.37 -6.23 -29.88
N GLN A 78 -3.81 -6.42 -31.08
CA GLN A 78 -2.47 -7.00 -31.25
C GLN A 78 -1.37 -6.18 -30.54
N GLU A 79 -1.47 -4.86 -30.51
CA GLU A 79 -0.52 -4.00 -29.79
C GLU A 79 -0.55 -4.24 -28.27
N HIS A 80 -1.73 -4.38 -27.69
CA HIS A 80 -1.88 -4.71 -26.27
C HIS A 80 -1.31 -6.10 -25.97
N VAL A 81 -1.52 -7.07 -26.86
CA VAL A 81 -0.98 -8.43 -26.72
C VAL A 81 0.55 -8.40 -26.72
N ILE A 82 1.19 -7.63 -27.61
CA ILE A 82 2.66 -7.48 -27.67
C ILE A 82 3.19 -6.80 -26.39
N ALA A 83 2.53 -5.73 -25.95
CA ALA A 83 2.92 -5.03 -24.73
C ALA A 83 2.82 -5.94 -23.49
N THR A 84 1.74 -6.73 -23.40
CA THR A 84 1.58 -7.77 -22.39
C THR A 84 2.68 -8.82 -22.51
N ALA A 85 2.93 -9.39 -23.68
CA ALA A 85 3.94 -10.44 -23.87
C ALA A 85 5.34 -10.01 -23.41
N ASN A 86 5.73 -8.76 -23.64
CA ASN A 86 7.01 -8.22 -23.17
C ASN A 86 7.03 -7.99 -21.65
N LEU A 87 5.94 -7.44 -21.09
CA LEU A 87 5.81 -7.24 -19.65
C LEU A 87 5.82 -8.58 -18.90
N SER A 88 5.07 -9.57 -19.39
CA SER A 88 4.98 -10.93 -18.89
C SER A 88 6.35 -11.59 -18.79
N ARG A 89 7.13 -11.53 -19.88
CA ARG A 89 8.48 -12.12 -19.92
C ARG A 89 9.36 -11.53 -18.83
N LYS A 90 9.41 -10.19 -18.75
CA LYS A 90 10.23 -9.50 -17.75
C LYS A 90 9.77 -9.83 -16.32
N ALA A 91 8.47 -9.74 -16.04
CA ALA A 91 7.94 -9.93 -14.70
C ALA A 91 8.19 -11.36 -14.18
N ILE A 92 8.02 -12.37 -15.03
CA ILE A 92 8.29 -13.78 -14.66
C ILE A 92 9.79 -14.02 -14.47
N SER A 93 10.64 -13.52 -15.37
CA SER A 93 12.10 -13.67 -15.28
C SER A 93 12.66 -13.05 -13.99
N ASP A 94 12.24 -11.82 -13.69
CA ASP A 94 12.63 -11.10 -12.48
C ASP A 94 12.13 -11.83 -11.22
N MET A 95 10.88 -12.32 -11.21
CA MET A 95 10.29 -13.07 -10.10
C MET A 95 10.99 -14.41 -9.87
N LEU A 96 11.20 -15.23 -10.91
CA LEU A 96 11.87 -16.54 -10.78
C LEU A 96 13.30 -16.38 -10.29
N THR A 97 14.03 -15.40 -10.84
CA THR A 97 15.39 -15.09 -10.45
C THR A 97 15.45 -14.70 -8.98
N THR A 98 14.64 -13.72 -8.56
CA THR A 98 14.65 -13.23 -7.17
C THR A 98 14.12 -14.27 -6.18
N CYS A 99 13.11 -15.06 -6.55
CA CYS A 99 12.60 -16.17 -5.76
C CYS A 99 13.72 -17.18 -5.46
N LYS A 100 14.45 -17.63 -6.49
CA LYS A 100 15.52 -18.62 -6.31
C LYS A 100 16.67 -18.06 -5.48
N GLN A 101 17.07 -16.82 -5.75
CA GLN A 101 18.16 -16.15 -5.03
C GLN A 101 17.85 -15.90 -3.54
N ALA A 102 16.60 -15.57 -3.21
CA ALA A 102 16.16 -15.37 -1.83
C ALA A 102 15.98 -16.72 -1.11
N ALA A 103 15.33 -17.70 -1.76
CA ALA A 103 15.08 -19.01 -1.18
C ALA A 103 16.38 -19.80 -0.91
N CYS A 104 17.43 -19.58 -1.70
CA CYS A 104 18.75 -20.20 -1.52
C CYS A 104 19.65 -19.45 -0.50
N HIS A 105 19.18 -18.40 0.16
CA HIS A 105 19.97 -17.70 1.17
C HIS A 105 20.26 -18.62 2.39
N PRO A 106 21.47 -18.60 2.97
CA PRO A 106 21.85 -19.52 4.05
C PRO A 106 20.98 -19.45 5.31
N GLU A 107 20.38 -18.28 5.57
CA GLU A 107 19.53 -18.04 6.75
C GLU A 107 18.09 -18.54 6.57
N VAL A 108 17.69 -18.93 5.36
CA VAL A 108 16.35 -19.41 5.06
C VAL A 108 16.25 -20.91 5.39
N SER A 109 15.24 -21.29 6.18
CA SER A 109 15.00 -22.69 6.53
C SER A 109 14.67 -23.53 5.30
N GLU A 110 15.03 -24.81 5.34
CA GLU A 110 14.76 -25.73 4.23
C GLU A 110 13.27 -25.85 3.90
N GLU A 111 12.40 -25.79 4.92
CA GLU A 111 10.95 -25.81 4.72
C GLU A 111 10.46 -24.58 3.93
N VAL A 112 10.88 -23.38 4.32
CA VAL A 112 10.49 -22.13 3.65
C VAL A 112 11.07 -22.08 2.24
N ARG A 113 12.31 -22.53 2.05
CA ARG A 113 12.93 -22.67 0.73
C ARG A 113 12.10 -23.58 -0.19
N ASN A 114 11.72 -24.77 0.29
CA ASN A 114 10.94 -25.71 -0.51
C ASN A 114 9.55 -25.15 -0.87
N LYS A 115 8.87 -24.46 0.06
CA LYS A 115 7.61 -23.77 -0.23
C LYS A 115 7.78 -22.67 -1.29
N ALA A 116 8.86 -21.90 -1.22
CA ALA A 116 9.09 -20.80 -2.16
C ALA A 116 9.30 -21.31 -3.59
N LEU A 117 10.10 -22.38 -3.73
CA LEU A 117 10.34 -23.02 -5.03
C LEU A 117 9.08 -23.70 -5.58
N LEU A 118 8.26 -24.31 -4.71
CA LEU A 118 6.97 -24.88 -5.10
C LEU A 118 6.02 -23.79 -5.63
N TYR A 119 5.74 -22.77 -4.83
CA TYR A 119 4.81 -21.71 -5.22
C TYR A 119 5.34 -20.84 -6.36
N GLY A 120 6.66 -20.70 -6.51
CA GLY A 120 7.26 -20.05 -7.68
C GLY A 120 6.97 -20.83 -8.97
N SER A 121 7.02 -22.17 -8.89
CA SER A 121 6.67 -23.05 -10.01
C SER A 121 5.18 -23.04 -10.31
N GLU A 122 4.33 -23.12 -9.28
CA GLU A 122 2.87 -23.09 -9.43
C GLU A 122 2.38 -21.74 -9.97
N CYS A 123 2.92 -20.63 -9.46
CA CYS A 123 2.61 -19.28 -9.95
C CYS A 123 2.96 -19.15 -11.44
N THR A 124 4.14 -19.60 -11.84
CA THR A 124 4.59 -19.55 -13.23
C THR A 124 3.74 -20.45 -14.13
N THR A 125 3.40 -21.65 -13.67
CA THR A 125 2.53 -22.58 -14.39
C THR A 125 1.11 -22.01 -14.56
N GLY A 126 0.52 -21.46 -13.50
CA GLY A 126 -0.75 -20.76 -13.56
C GLY A 126 -0.73 -19.56 -14.49
N TYR A 127 0.39 -18.83 -14.54
CA TYR A 127 0.59 -17.70 -15.44
C TYR A 127 0.72 -18.14 -16.90
N ILE A 128 1.42 -19.25 -17.18
CA ILE A 128 1.46 -19.86 -18.52
C ILE A 128 0.04 -20.20 -18.98
N HIS A 129 -0.76 -20.86 -18.14
CA HIS A 129 -2.16 -21.18 -18.49
C HIS A 129 -2.99 -19.92 -18.77
N LEU A 130 -2.76 -18.82 -18.06
CA LEU A 130 -3.40 -17.54 -18.36
C LEU A 130 -3.03 -17.03 -19.75
N LEU A 131 -1.74 -17.07 -20.13
CA LEU A 131 -1.29 -16.62 -21.45
C LEU A 131 -1.78 -17.54 -22.57
N GLU A 132 -1.81 -18.85 -22.35
CA GLU A 132 -2.40 -19.84 -23.27
C GLU A 132 -3.91 -19.57 -23.45
N GLN A 133 -4.60 -19.18 -22.39
CA GLN A 133 -6.01 -18.77 -22.49
C GLN A 133 -6.19 -17.46 -23.27
N VAL A 134 -5.26 -16.50 -23.13
CA VAL A 134 -5.26 -15.30 -23.98
C VAL A 134 -5.10 -15.68 -25.45
N LEU A 135 -4.19 -16.60 -25.79
CA LEU A 135 -4.06 -17.11 -27.16
C LEU A 135 -5.35 -17.75 -27.67
N LEU A 136 -6.00 -18.56 -26.84
CA LEU A 136 -7.27 -19.19 -27.21
C LEU A 136 -8.36 -18.15 -27.51
N VAL A 137 -8.47 -17.10 -26.69
CA VAL A 137 -9.40 -15.99 -26.91
C VAL A 137 -9.09 -15.23 -28.21
N LEU A 138 -7.81 -15.02 -28.55
CA LEU A 138 -7.41 -14.38 -29.80
C LEU A 138 -7.78 -15.22 -31.03
N GLN A 139 -7.72 -16.55 -30.93
CA GLN A 139 -8.07 -17.45 -32.02
C GLN A 139 -9.59 -17.67 -32.14
N LYS A 140 -10.32 -17.72 -31.02
CA LYS A 140 -11.75 -18.11 -30.98
C LYS A 140 -12.55 -17.27 -29.97
N PRO A 141 -12.77 -15.97 -30.19
CA PRO A 141 -13.25 -15.04 -29.16
C PRO A 141 -14.70 -15.31 -28.69
N THR A 142 -14.90 -16.25 -27.76
CA THR A 142 -16.20 -16.56 -27.13
C THR A 142 -16.34 -15.91 -25.76
N ALA A 143 -17.59 -15.75 -25.29
CA ALA A 143 -17.87 -15.23 -23.95
C ALA A 143 -17.32 -16.16 -22.84
N ASP A 144 -17.45 -17.47 -23.03
CA ASP A 144 -16.95 -18.49 -22.10
C ASP A 144 -15.43 -18.40 -21.93
N GLN A 145 -14.67 -18.29 -23.02
CA GLN A 145 -13.22 -18.18 -22.94
C GLN A 145 -12.76 -16.88 -22.27
N ARG A 146 -13.45 -15.76 -22.52
CA ARG A 146 -13.19 -14.49 -21.81
C ARG A 146 -13.48 -14.59 -20.33
N GLN A 147 -14.52 -15.32 -19.92
CA GLN A 147 -14.82 -15.57 -18.51
C GLN A 147 -13.71 -16.42 -17.85
N GLN A 148 -13.17 -17.41 -18.55
CA GLN A 148 -12.06 -18.22 -18.05
C GLN A 148 -10.77 -17.42 -17.80
N LEU A 149 -10.53 -16.30 -18.48
CA LEU A 149 -9.40 -15.40 -18.17
C LEU A 149 -9.45 -14.91 -16.72
N ALA A 150 -10.64 -14.59 -16.21
CA ALA A 150 -10.81 -14.16 -14.81
C ALA A 150 -10.52 -15.31 -13.83
N VAL A 151 -10.86 -16.55 -14.20
CA VAL A 151 -10.58 -17.75 -13.38
C VAL A 151 -9.07 -17.97 -13.26
N HIS A 152 -8.35 -17.98 -14.38
CA HIS A 152 -6.90 -18.12 -14.39
C HIS A 152 -6.21 -16.96 -13.66
N SER A 153 -6.69 -15.73 -13.85
CA SER A 153 -6.18 -14.55 -13.12
C SER A 153 -6.33 -14.70 -11.60
N LYS A 154 -7.45 -15.25 -11.12
CA LYS A 154 -7.68 -15.48 -9.68
C LYS A 154 -6.74 -16.57 -9.13
N CYS A 155 -6.49 -17.62 -9.92
CA CYS A 155 -5.52 -18.65 -9.56
C CYS A 155 -4.11 -18.07 -9.39
N VAL A 156 -3.65 -17.27 -10.36
CA VAL A 156 -2.36 -16.57 -10.28
C VAL A 156 -2.28 -15.68 -9.04
N ALA A 157 -3.34 -14.91 -8.75
CA ALA A 157 -3.37 -14.05 -7.56
C ALA A 157 -3.26 -14.86 -6.24
N GLY A 158 -3.86 -16.06 -6.19
CA GLY A 158 -3.69 -16.99 -5.08
C GLY A 158 -2.23 -17.41 -4.91
N CYS A 159 -1.57 -17.87 -5.98
CA CYS A 159 -0.16 -18.26 -5.92
C CYS A 159 0.77 -17.09 -5.56
N VAL A 160 0.48 -15.88 -6.04
CA VAL A 160 1.22 -14.66 -5.66
C VAL A 160 1.09 -14.37 -4.15
N THR A 161 -0.08 -14.62 -3.56
CA THR A 161 -0.31 -14.45 -2.12
C THR A 161 0.53 -15.43 -1.32
N GLU A 162 0.56 -16.71 -1.71
CA GLU A 162 1.40 -17.74 -1.08
C GLU A 162 2.89 -17.42 -1.22
N LEU A 163 3.33 -16.88 -2.37
CA LEU A 163 4.70 -16.43 -2.57
C LEU A 163 5.09 -15.31 -1.62
N ILE A 164 4.22 -14.32 -1.40
CA ILE A 164 4.46 -13.21 -0.48
C ILE A 164 4.57 -13.72 0.96
N GLN A 165 3.62 -14.56 1.41
CA GLN A 165 3.67 -15.16 2.74
C GLN A 165 4.95 -15.99 2.95
N THR A 166 5.38 -16.72 1.92
CA THR A 166 6.61 -17.49 2.00
C THR A 166 7.83 -16.58 2.07
N ALA A 167 7.86 -15.49 1.30
CA ALA A 167 8.93 -14.50 1.34
C ALA A 167 9.00 -13.76 2.69
N GLU A 168 7.87 -13.50 3.33
CA GLU A 168 7.82 -12.96 4.70
C GLU A 168 8.38 -13.96 5.71
N ALA A 169 8.03 -15.25 5.57
CA ALA A 169 8.58 -16.31 6.41
C ALA A 169 10.11 -16.49 6.24
N MET A 170 10.71 -16.02 5.14
CA MET A 170 12.17 -16.03 4.95
C MET A 170 12.90 -15.03 5.85
N LYS A 171 12.22 -13.99 6.34
CA LYS A 171 12.83 -12.84 7.03
C LYS A 171 13.07 -13.06 8.53
N GLY A 172 12.54 -14.15 9.09
CA GLY A 172 12.39 -14.28 10.53
C GLY A 172 11.35 -13.29 11.08
N SER A 173 10.90 -13.50 12.31
CA SER A 173 9.71 -12.86 12.89
C SER A 173 9.81 -11.36 13.23
N GLU A 174 10.88 -10.66 12.85
CA GLU A 174 11.18 -9.30 13.36
C GLU A 174 11.23 -8.17 12.31
N TRP A 175 10.99 -8.46 11.02
CA TRP A 175 11.10 -7.42 9.97
C TRP A 175 9.74 -6.85 9.53
N VAL A 176 9.68 -5.53 9.34
CA VAL A 176 8.48 -4.73 9.01
C VAL A 176 8.79 -3.87 7.76
N ASP A 177 7.92 -3.90 6.74
CA ASP A 177 8.12 -3.15 5.48
C ASP A 177 7.95 -1.63 5.68
N PRO A 178 9.00 -0.81 5.49
CA PRO A 178 8.91 0.65 5.63
C PRO A 178 7.91 1.32 4.68
N GLU A 179 7.63 0.68 3.54
CA GLU A 179 6.70 1.18 2.51
C GLU A 179 5.26 0.64 2.71
N ASP A 180 5.04 -0.18 3.75
CA ASP A 180 3.69 -0.64 4.08
C ASP A 180 2.83 0.56 4.54
N PRO A 181 1.64 0.77 3.93
CA PRO A 181 0.72 1.83 4.33
C PRO A 181 0.44 1.87 5.84
N THR A 182 0.46 0.73 6.51
CA THR A 182 0.24 0.60 7.95
C THR A 182 1.42 1.12 8.76
N VAL A 183 2.65 0.89 8.31
CA VAL A 183 3.90 1.34 8.95
C VAL A 183 4.10 2.83 8.75
N ILE A 184 3.80 3.32 7.54
CA ILE A 184 3.77 4.75 7.23
C ILE A 184 2.74 5.44 8.13
N ALA A 185 1.53 4.89 8.23
CA ALA A 185 0.47 5.50 9.04
C ALA A 185 0.81 5.51 10.53
N GLU A 186 1.42 4.45 11.05
CA GLU A 186 1.89 4.40 12.43
C GLU A 186 2.99 5.45 12.71
N THR A 187 3.99 5.53 11.84
CA THR A 187 5.09 6.50 11.97
C THR A 187 4.56 7.93 11.95
N GLU A 188 3.63 8.23 11.04
CA GLU A 188 3.00 9.54 10.91
C GLU A 188 2.12 9.90 12.10
N LEU A 189 1.36 8.94 12.65
CA LEU A 189 0.55 9.16 13.84
C LEU A 189 1.42 9.47 15.07
N LEU A 190 2.51 8.71 15.26
CA LEU A 190 3.46 8.97 16.34
C LEU A 190 4.17 10.33 16.15
N GLY A 191 4.49 10.70 14.91
CA GLY A 191 5.02 12.03 14.58
C GLY A 191 4.04 13.17 14.88
N ALA A 192 2.75 12.96 14.60
CA ALA A 192 1.69 13.93 14.93
C ALA A 192 1.54 14.09 16.45
N ALA A 193 1.55 13.00 17.22
CA ALA A 193 1.52 13.04 18.69
C ALA A 193 2.74 13.78 19.27
N ALA A 194 3.94 13.48 18.77
CA ALA A 194 5.17 14.16 19.18
C ALA A 194 5.14 15.66 18.88
N SER A 195 4.57 16.05 17.74
CA SER A 195 4.39 17.46 17.37
C SER A 195 3.44 18.20 18.33
N ILE A 196 2.36 17.54 18.76
CA ILE A 196 1.44 18.08 19.77
C ILE A 196 2.14 18.27 21.11
N GLU A 197 2.93 17.30 21.55
CA GLU A 197 3.69 17.38 22.81
C GLU A 197 4.73 18.50 22.78
N ALA A 198 5.40 18.69 21.65
CA ALA A 198 6.32 19.81 21.45
C ALA A 198 5.59 21.16 21.57
N ALA A 199 4.40 21.30 20.99
CA ALA A 199 3.57 22.50 21.12
C ALA A 199 3.13 22.75 22.57
N ALA A 200 2.70 21.70 23.28
CA ALA A 200 2.32 21.77 24.70
C ALA A 200 3.50 22.21 25.59
N LYS A 201 4.68 21.63 25.37
CA LYS A 201 5.91 21.97 26.10
C LYS A 201 6.39 23.39 25.82
N LYS A 202 6.24 23.86 24.58
CA LYS A 202 6.51 25.26 24.22
C LYS A 202 5.58 26.20 25.00
N LEU A 203 4.32 25.81 25.21
CA LEU A 203 3.37 26.56 26.04
C LEU A 203 3.80 26.65 27.50
N GLU A 204 4.35 25.57 28.07
CA GLU A 204 4.81 25.48 29.47
C GLU A 204 6.02 26.38 29.76
N GLN A 205 6.91 26.57 28.78
CA GLN A 205 8.10 27.41 28.91
C GLN A 205 7.79 28.91 28.88
N LEU A 206 6.57 29.29 28.51
CA LEU A 206 6.17 30.68 28.34
C LEU A 206 5.58 31.19 29.66
N LYS A 207 6.36 32.00 30.39
CA LYS A 207 5.88 32.69 31.59
C LYS A 207 4.82 33.74 31.22
N PRO A 208 3.73 33.88 31.99
CA PRO A 208 2.87 35.06 31.92
C PRO A 208 3.73 36.31 32.10
N ARG A 209 3.47 37.34 31.29
CA ARG A 209 4.25 38.59 31.32
C ARG A 209 4.26 39.18 32.74
N ALA A 210 5.44 39.36 33.34
CA ALA A 210 5.58 40.14 34.57
C ALA A 210 5.26 41.62 34.25
N LYS A 211 4.04 42.08 34.55
CA LYS A 211 3.71 43.51 34.53
C LYS A 211 4.01 44.15 35.88
N PRO A 212 4.60 45.36 35.93
CA PRO A 212 4.70 46.14 37.16
C PRO A 212 3.29 46.51 37.65
N LYS A 213 3.07 46.42 38.97
CA LYS A 213 1.81 46.68 39.67
C LYS A 213 1.06 47.90 39.13
N GLN A 214 -0.01 47.67 38.38
CA GLN A 214 -1.19 48.51 38.37
C GLN A 214 -2.39 47.59 38.56
N ALA A 215 -3.29 48.00 39.46
CA ALA A 215 -4.46 47.25 39.86
C ALA A 215 -5.39 47.06 38.64
N ASP A 216 -5.40 45.85 38.12
CA ASP A 216 -6.44 45.35 37.23
C ASP A 216 -6.73 43.92 37.67
N GLU A 217 -7.96 43.66 38.12
CA GLU A 217 -8.40 42.43 38.79
C GLU A 217 -8.65 41.26 37.80
N THR A 218 -7.89 41.17 36.72
CA THR A 218 -8.07 40.17 35.65
C THR A 218 -7.12 38.97 35.73
N LEU A 219 -6.38 38.82 36.84
CA LEU A 219 -5.23 37.91 37.00
C LEU A 219 -5.52 36.39 37.13
N ASP A 220 -6.67 35.88 36.68
CA ASP A 220 -7.01 34.43 36.74
C ASP A 220 -7.43 33.87 35.36
N PHE A 221 -7.95 34.71 34.47
CA PHE A 221 -8.52 34.26 33.20
C PHE A 221 -7.44 33.77 32.21
N GLU A 222 -6.30 34.47 32.11
CA GLU A 222 -5.20 34.07 31.22
C GLU A 222 -4.52 32.77 31.68
N GLU A 223 -4.43 32.55 33.00
CA GLU A 223 -3.91 31.30 33.57
C GLU A 223 -4.87 30.14 33.29
N GLN A 224 -6.19 30.38 33.39
CA GLN A 224 -7.21 29.40 32.99
C GLN A 224 -7.14 29.05 31.49
N ILE A 225 -6.90 30.03 30.60
CA ILE A 225 -6.72 29.77 29.16
C ILE A 225 -5.49 28.91 28.91
N LEU A 226 -4.36 29.26 29.55
CA LEU A 226 -3.10 28.53 29.40
C LEU A 226 -3.27 27.08 29.88
N GLU A 227 -3.92 26.87 31.04
CA GLU A 227 -4.14 25.55 31.60
C GLU A 227 -5.13 24.72 30.78
N ALA A 228 -6.20 25.33 30.27
CA ALA A 228 -7.12 24.68 29.35
C ALA A 228 -6.43 24.25 28.05
N ALA A 229 -5.58 25.11 27.46
CA ALA A 229 -4.84 24.79 26.25
C ALA A 229 -3.84 23.64 26.46
N LYS A 230 -3.16 23.58 27.63
CA LYS A 230 -2.30 22.43 27.99
C LYS A 230 -3.10 21.14 28.13
N SER A 231 -4.24 21.19 28.83
CA SER A 231 -5.12 20.04 29.02
C SER A 231 -5.61 19.50 27.67
N ILE A 232 -6.02 20.38 26.76
CA ILE A 232 -6.42 20.02 25.40
C ILE A 232 -5.24 19.42 24.62
N ALA A 233 -4.03 19.98 24.72
CA ALA A 233 -2.86 19.44 24.03
C ALA A 233 -2.46 18.05 24.56
N ALA A 234 -2.52 17.83 25.87
CA ALA A 234 -2.28 16.54 26.49
C ALA A 234 -3.34 15.50 26.05
N ALA A 235 -4.62 15.87 26.08
CA ALA A 235 -5.72 15.00 25.67
C ALA A 235 -5.62 14.64 24.18
N THR A 236 -5.34 15.60 23.30
CA THR A 236 -5.19 15.35 21.86
C THR A 236 -3.95 14.53 21.51
N SER A 237 -2.83 14.68 22.25
CA SER A 237 -1.68 13.76 22.12
C SER A 237 -2.06 12.33 22.52
N ALA A 238 -2.71 12.16 23.67
CA ALA A 238 -3.15 10.85 24.15
C ALA A 238 -4.16 10.20 23.19
N LEU A 239 -5.05 10.99 22.57
CA LEU A 239 -5.98 10.56 21.55
C LEU A 239 -5.25 10.03 20.31
N VAL A 240 -4.28 10.77 19.77
CA VAL A 240 -3.52 10.34 18.58
C VAL A 240 -2.69 9.07 18.87
N LYS A 241 -2.12 8.95 20.07
CA LYS A 241 -1.46 7.70 20.52
C LYS A 241 -2.44 6.54 20.62
N SER A 242 -3.63 6.78 21.15
CA SER A 242 -4.70 5.76 21.22
C SER A 242 -5.18 5.35 19.83
N ALA A 243 -5.26 6.28 18.89
CA ALA A 243 -5.54 6.00 17.48
C ALA A 243 -4.45 5.12 16.84
N SER A 244 -3.18 5.35 17.18
CA SER A 244 -2.05 4.52 16.75
C SER A 244 -2.17 3.08 17.27
N VAL A 245 -2.54 2.92 18.54
CA VAL A 245 -2.79 1.60 19.14
C VAL A 245 -3.98 0.91 18.49
N ALA A 246 -5.08 1.63 18.26
CA ALA A 246 -6.26 1.10 17.57
C ALA A 246 -5.92 0.61 16.15
N GLN A 247 -5.12 1.37 15.40
CA GLN A 247 -4.64 0.94 14.10
C GLN A 247 -3.79 -0.33 14.21
N ARG A 248 -2.83 -0.38 15.16
CA ARG A 248 -1.97 -1.55 15.37
C ARG A 248 -2.78 -2.80 15.73
N GLU A 249 -3.81 -2.67 16.57
CA GLU A 249 -4.73 -3.76 16.90
C GLU A 249 -5.46 -4.28 15.64
N LEU A 250 -5.85 -3.40 14.73
CA LEU A 250 -6.51 -3.78 13.48
C LEU A 250 -5.60 -4.54 12.52
N VAL A 251 -4.33 -4.14 12.46
CA VAL A 251 -3.30 -4.86 11.70
C VAL A 251 -3.05 -6.24 12.32
N ALA A 252 -2.87 -6.31 13.64
CA ALA A 252 -2.65 -7.58 14.35
C ALA A 252 -3.83 -8.55 14.24
N GLN A 253 -5.07 -8.05 14.13
CA GLN A 253 -6.28 -8.86 13.90
C GLN A 253 -6.44 -9.30 12.43
N GLY A 254 -5.54 -8.89 11.52
CA GLY A 254 -5.64 -9.16 10.09
C GLY A 254 -6.81 -8.46 9.39
N LYS A 255 -7.41 -7.43 10.02
CA LYS A 255 -8.52 -6.66 9.43
C LYS A 255 -8.06 -5.61 8.44
N VAL A 256 -6.79 -5.20 8.54
CA VAL A 256 -6.13 -4.21 7.69
C VAL A 256 -4.77 -4.78 7.28
N GLY A 257 -4.41 -4.72 5.99
CA GLY A 257 -3.09 -5.13 5.48
C GLY A 257 -2.92 -6.64 5.21
N SER A 258 -3.83 -7.50 5.69
CA SER A 258 -3.70 -8.96 5.54
C SER A 258 -4.11 -9.50 4.16
N ILE A 259 -4.96 -8.78 3.42
CA ILE A 259 -5.52 -9.23 2.15
C ILE A 259 -5.15 -8.25 1.04
N LEU A 260 -4.35 -8.70 0.07
CA LEU A 260 -3.91 -7.89 -1.08
C LEU A 260 -5.07 -7.30 -1.91
N ALA A 261 -6.21 -7.99 -1.98
CA ALA A 261 -7.42 -7.49 -2.64
C ALA A 261 -8.00 -6.23 -1.98
N ASN A 262 -7.71 -6.01 -0.68
CA ASN A 262 -8.14 -4.85 0.08
C ASN A 262 -7.03 -3.80 0.24
N ALA A 263 -5.82 -4.02 -0.29
CA ALA A 263 -4.68 -3.13 -0.08
C ALA A 263 -4.93 -1.68 -0.54
N VAL A 264 -5.75 -1.49 -1.58
CA VAL A 264 -6.16 -0.15 -2.03
C VAL A 264 -7.11 0.52 -1.03
N ASP A 265 -8.09 -0.22 -0.52
CA ASP A 265 -9.07 0.27 0.47
C ASP A 265 -8.41 0.55 1.83
N ASP A 266 -7.54 -0.36 2.27
CA ASP A 266 -6.77 -0.23 3.50
C ASP A 266 -5.73 0.90 3.39
N GLY A 267 -5.13 1.10 2.22
CA GLY A 267 -4.26 2.24 1.93
C GLY A 267 -5.00 3.57 1.96
N GLN A 268 -6.20 3.65 1.36
CA GLN A 268 -7.05 4.84 1.41
C GLN A 268 -7.52 5.17 2.82
N TRP A 269 -7.91 4.15 3.59
CA TRP A 269 -8.25 4.31 5.00
C TRP A 269 -7.06 4.82 5.83
N SER A 270 -5.88 4.20 5.66
CA SER A 270 -4.65 4.60 6.36
C SER A 270 -4.25 6.04 6.03
N GLN A 271 -4.36 6.46 4.77
CA GLN A 271 -4.14 7.86 4.36
C GLN A 271 -5.17 8.82 4.97
N GLY A 272 -6.45 8.41 5.05
CA GLY A 272 -7.49 9.18 5.73
C GLY A 272 -7.23 9.36 7.22
N LEU A 273 -6.74 8.31 7.89
CA LEU A 273 -6.36 8.33 9.30
C LEU A 273 -5.18 9.27 9.56
N VAL A 274 -4.11 9.17 8.75
CA VAL A 274 -2.95 10.08 8.80
C VAL A 274 -3.35 11.52 8.59
N SER A 275 -4.21 11.77 7.60
CA SER A 275 -4.69 13.13 7.30
C SER A 275 -5.47 13.72 8.47
N ALA A 276 -6.33 12.94 9.11
CA ALA A 276 -7.07 13.36 10.29
C ALA A 276 -6.15 13.69 11.48
N ALA A 277 -5.14 12.86 11.72
CA ALA A 277 -4.18 13.08 12.80
C ALA A 277 -3.30 14.32 12.57
N ARG A 278 -2.85 14.56 11.33
CA ARG A 278 -2.14 15.80 10.96
C ARG A 278 -3.01 17.04 11.16
N MET A 279 -4.31 16.96 10.85
CA MET A 279 -5.24 18.05 11.12
C MET A 279 -5.42 18.32 12.62
N VAL A 280 -5.49 17.28 13.46
CA VAL A 280 -5.51 17.44 14.92
C VAL A 280 -4.23 18.11 15.41
N ALA A 281 -3.06 17.64 14.96
CA ALA A 281 -1.78 18.25 15.35
C ALA A 281 -1.67 19.73 14.95
N ALA A 282 -2.08 20.07 13.73
CA ALA A 282 -2.11 21.45 13.25
C ALA A 282 -3.09 22.32 14.05
N ALA A 283 -4.31 21.82 14.31
CA ALA A 283 -5.31 22.54 15.09
C ALA A 283 -4.85 22.78 16.53
N THR A 284 -4.25 21.77 17.17
CA THR A 284 -3.72 21.89 18.54
C THR A 284 -2.53 22.85 18.60
N SER A 285 -1.64 22.85 17.60
CA SER A 285 -0.57 23.84 17.50
C SER A 285 -1.11 25.27 17.37
N ASN A 286 -2.12 25.48 16.51
CA ASN A 286 -2.76 26.78 16.35
C ASN A 286 -3.45 27.24 17.65
N LEU A 287 -4.08 26.33 18.38
CA LEU A 287 -4.65 26.62 19.71
C LEU A 287 -3.55 27.03 20.70
N CYS A 288 -2.42 26.33 20.72
CA CYS A 288 -1.28 26.67 21.58
C CYS A 288 -0.74 28.07 21.24
N GLU A 289 -0.61 28.41 19.97
CA GLU A 289 -0.20 29.75 19.54
C GLU A 289 -1.22 30.83 19.89
N ALA A 290 -2.51 30.56 19.72
CA ALA A 290 -3.59 31.47 20.08
C ALA A 290 -3.65 31.71 21.59
N ALA A 291 -3.53 30.65 22.40
CA ALA A 291 -3.49 30.73 23.85
C ALA A 291 -2.27 31.54 24.33
N ASN A 292 -1.09 31.30 23.75
CA ASN A 292 0.09 32.11 24.05
C ASN A 292 -0.10 33.58 23.66
N ALA A 293 -0.62 33.87 22.48
CA ALA A 293 -0.88 35.24 22.05
C ALA A 293 -1.94 35.94 22.93
N SER A 294 -2.90 35.19 23.48
CA SER A 294 -3.90 35.68 24.44
C SER A 294 -3.26 36.08 25.77
N VAL A 295 -2.40 35.22 26.35
CA VAL A 295 -1.66 35.51 27.59
C VAL A 295 -0.70 36.71 27.42
N GLN A 296 -0.18 36.93 26.21
CA GLN A 296 0.66 38.09 25.92
C GLN A 296 -0.14 39.38 25.69
N GLY A 297 -1.47 39.32 25.57
CA GLY A 297 -2.34 40.46 25.27
C GLY A 297 -2.34 40.88 23.79
N HIS A 298 -1.97 39.98 22.87
CA HIS A 298 -1.80 40.25 21.43
C HIS A 298 -2.82 39.52 20.53
N SER A 299 -3.66 38.62 21.07
CA SER A 299 -4.67 37.89 20.26
C SER A 299 -6.08 38.46 20.41
N SER A 300 -6.87 38.40 19.33
CA SER A 300 -8.33 38.54 19.43
C SER A 300 -8.96 37.28 20.03
N GLU A 301 -9.97 37.45 20.88
CA GLU A 301 -10.77 36.35 21.45
C GLU A 301 -11.34 35.43 20.34
N GLU A 302 -11.68 36.01 19.19
CA GLU A 302 -12.15 35.28 18.01
C GLU A 302 -11.15 34.24 17.50
N LYS A 303 -9.84 34.54 17.55
CA LYS A 303 -8.79 33.61 17.12
C LYS A 303 -8.68 32.42 18.07
N LEU A 304 -8.83 32.65 19.38
CA LEU A 304 -8.85 31.59 20.39
C LEU A 304 -10.08 30.69 20.24
N ILE A 305 -11.27 31.29 20.08
CA ILE A 305 -12.53 30.56 19.86
C ILE A 305 -12.48 29.74 18.57
N SER A 306 -11.99 30.32 17.48
CA SER A 306 -11.85 29.62 16.19
C SER A 306 -10.90 28.43 16.30
N SER A 307 -9.74 28.62 16.94
CA SER A 307 -8.75 27.55 17.12
C SER A 307 -9.29 26.41 17.99
N ALA A 308 -10.01 26.72 19.07
CA ALA A 308 -10.65 25.72 19.92
C ALA A 308 -11.73 24.92 19.18
N LYS A 309 -12.57 25.59 18.38
CA LYS A 309 -13.56 24.92 17.52
C LYS A 309 -12.90 24.01 16.49
N GLN A 310 -11.77 24.43 15.92
CA GLN A 310 -11.01 23.63 14.97
C GLN A 310 -10.41 22.37 15.62
N VAL A 311 -9.94 22.45 16.87
CA VAL A 311 -9.48 21.27 17.64
C VAL A 311 -10.63 20.29 17.89
N ALA A 312 -11.82 20.79 18.26
CA ALA A 312 -12.99 19.94 18.45
C ALA A 312 -13.42 19.23 17.15
N ALA A 313 -13.48 19.97 16.04
CA ALA A 313 -13.86 19.43 14.74
C ALA A 313 -12.86 18.38 14.22
N SER A 314 -11.56 18.66 14.31
CA SER A 314 -10.51 17.73 13.86
C SER A 314 -10.44 16.48 14.75
N THR A 315 -10.62 16.63 16.07
CA THR A 315 -10.75 15.50 17.01
C THR A 315 -11.93 14.61 16.66
N ALA A 316 -13.10 15.18 16.36
CA ALA A 316 -14.27 14.42 15.91
C ALA A 316 -14.01 13.68 14.59
N GLN A 317 -13.32 14.32 13.64
CA GLN A 317 -12.96 13.69 12.38
C GLN A 317 -11.99 12.51 12.56
N LEU A 318 -11.00 12.63 13.45
CA LEU A 318 -10.08 11.55 13.79
C LEU A 318 -10.82 10.36 14.41
N LEU A 319 -11.78 10.61 15.30
CA LEU A 319 -12.62 9.58 15.90
C LEU A 319 -13.47 8.84 14.86
N VAL A 320 -14.06 9.57 13.91
CA VAL A 320 -14.81 8.96 12.81
C VAL A 320 -13.89 8.10 11.94
N ALA A 321 -12.69 8.59 11.60
CA ALA A 321 -11.71 7.83 10.81
C ALA A 321 -11.29 6.52 11.50
N CYS A 322 -11.07 6.55 12.82
CA CYS A 322 -10.76 5.35 13.61
C CYS A 322 -11.94 4.35 13.63
N LYS A 323 -13.19 4.84 13.69
CA LYS A 323 -14.41 4.02 13.77
C LYS A 323 -14.72 3.21 12.51
N VAL A 324 -14.23 3.63 11.32
CA VAL A 324 -14.59 2.97 10.05
C VAL A 324 -14.20 1.48 10.02
N LYS A 325 -13.08 1.13 10.66
CA LYS A 325 -12.54 -0.25 10.66
C LYS A 325 -12.45 -0.86 12.08
N ALA A 326 -12.62 -0.07 13.14
CA ALA A 326 -12.54 -0.52 14.53
C ALA A 326 -13.82 -1.23 15.03
N GLN A 327 -13.65 -2.20 15.94
CA GLN A 327 -14.79 -2.75 16.68
C GLN A 327 -15.28 -1.73 17.72
N PRO A 328 -16.61 -1.52 17.86
CA PRO A 328 -17.16 -0.53 18.79
C PRO A 328 -16.70 -0.69 20.25
N ASP A 329 -16.38 -1.92 20.67
CA ASP A 329 -16.05 -2.29 22.05
C ASP A 329 -14.55 -2.50 22.32
N SER A 330 -13.64 -2.21 21.37
CA SER A 330 -12.21 -2.45 21.60
C SER A 330 -11.65 -1.56 22.72
N GLU A 331 -10.60 -2.04 23.41
CA GLU A 331 -9.99 -1.29 24.51
C GLU A 331 -9.43 0.06 24.02
N ALA A 332 -8.81 0.08 22.85
CA ALA A 332 -8.37 1.32 22.21
C ALA A 332 -9.55 2.26 21.85
N MET A 333 -10.69 1.72 21.39
CA MET A 333 -11.90 2.51 21.13
C MET A 333 -12.56 3.06 22.39
N ARG A 334 -12.50 2.34 23.51
CA ARG A 334 -12.93 2.87 24.82
C ARG A 334 -12.04 4.00 25.28
N ARG A 335 -10.72 3.87 25.12
CA ARG A 335 -9.75 4.94 25.43
C ARG A 335 -9.91 6.18 24.55
N LEU A 336 -10.39 6.02 23.31
CA LEU A 336 -10.70 7.12 22.40
C LEU A 336 -12.02 7.86 22.74
N GLN A 337 -12.93 7.24 23.49
CA GLN A 337 -14.24 7.83 23.83
C GLN A 337 -14.26 8.60 25.17
N VAL A 338 -13.15 8.56 25.91
CA VAL A 338 -12.97 9.24 27.21
C VAL A 338 -12.18 10.52 27.00
#